data_AF-A0A2D9RKH8-F1
#
_entry.id   AF-A0A2D9RKH8-F1
#
_cell.length_a   1.000
_cell.length_b   1.000
_cell.length_c   1.000
_cell.angle_alpha   90.00
_cell.angle_beta   90.00
_cell.angle_gamma   90.00
#
_symmetry.space_group_name_H-M   'P 1'
#
loop_
_entity.id
_entity.type
_entity.pdbx_description
1 polymer ?
#
loop_
_entity_poly.entity_id
_entity_poly.type
_entity_poly.pdbx_seq_one_letter_code
_entity_poly.pdbx_strand_id
1 'polypeptide(L)'
;MVNQVSDSQVIIISAENTTSEINISTPDGYEISTDNNLFFEDISFVPEISNEIFIRFAPNEAINYNSFLVISSNEINNNVNINLFGYGTPLLYNYQTFENQSLGFGGGFSQSAIQVFNLHNDLAEIEQIKMYLQINCPNSTGCDDWDRFANVKVKDQSTGSWYEIARYITPYHTGTQVLPRGLEFDVTDFKSLLTGSVELRIYIENWTQNADIVSLDFDYIDGTPDYNYYAVSEILGFHANSIAGVPYGVFNDLDLNKNIQIPSNAESSHLRTIISGWGHATPEDLDGKPCAEWCYRTHNIKINNSVTFQHNMDAIGCSSNPINNEQNPGNWMSDRAGWCPGMAVPVRIDHLGQSFSGNSFDFEYEFENWVSDGGVIDPSYQPGAYYATSSYIVVKSNTEISSPTVIN
;
A
#
# COMPACT_ATOMS: atom_id res chain seq x y z
N MET A 1 17.63 -4.36 -13.43
CA MET A 1 17.35 -3.86 -12.07
C MET A 1 18.41 -2.85 -11.70
N VAL A 2 18.05 -1.82 -10.96
CA VAL A 2 18.99 -0.85 -10.40
C VAL A 2 20.11 -1.59 -9.65
N ASN A 3 21.34 -1.11 -9.80
CA ASN A 3 22.56 -1.70 -9.21
C ASN A 3 22.87 -3.14 -9.65
N GLN A 4 22.24 -3.61 -10.73
CA GLN A 4 22.62 -4.83 -11.45
C GLN A 4 22.99 -4.50 -12.89
N VAL A 5 23.90 -5.29 -13.47
CA VAL A 5 24.34 -5.13 -14.86
C VAL A 5 23.67 -6.17 -15.75
N SER A 6 23.36 -5.79 -16.99
CA SER A 6 22.88 -6.71 -18.02
C SER A 6 24.02 -7.56 -18.59
N ASP A 7 23.67 -8.63 -19.31
CA ASP A 7 24.58 -9.21 -20.27
C ASP A 7 25.06 -8.15 -21.27
N SER A 8 26.32 -8.25 -21.68
CA SER A 8 26.92 -7.34 -22.67
C SER A 8 26.41 -7.64 -24.08
N GLN A 9 26.16 -6.60 -24.86
CA GLN A 9 25.97 -6.68 -26.31
C GLN A 9 27.27 -6.28 -27.05
N VAL A 10 27.49 -6.87 -28.21
CA VAL A 10 28.70 -6.60 -29.02
C VAL A 10 28.37 -5.59 -30.12
N ILE A 11 29.20 -4.56 -30.21
CA ILE A 11 29.25 -3.58 -31.29
C ILE A 11 30.55 -3.80 -32.05
N ILE A 12 30.45 -3.94 -33.38
CA ILE A 12 31.63 -4.08 -34.26
C ILE A 12 31.90 -2.72 -34.92
N ILE A 13 33.11 -2.21 -34.73
CA ILE A 13 33.59 -0.97 -35.35
C ILE A 13 34.61 -1.31 -36.43
N SER A 14 34.21 -1.09 -37.69
CA SER A 14 35.09 -1.17 -38.85
C SER A 14 35.79 0.17 -39.10
N ALA A 15 37.10 0.22 -38.92
CA ALA A 15 37.91 1.43 -39.11
C ALA A 15 38.88 1.25 -40.28
N GLU A 16 38.35 1.33 -41.50
CA GLU A 16 39.14 1.02 -42.72
C GLU A 16 40.11 2.15 -43.14
N ASN A 17 39.95 3.38 -42.63
CA ASN A 17 40.74 4.55 -43.04
C ASN A 17 41.01 5.52 -41.88
N THR A 18 41.12 5.01 -40.67
CA THR A 18 41.31 5.82 -39.46
C THR A 18 42.56 5.31 -38.74
N THR A 19 43.52 6.19 -38.48
CA THR A 19 44.76 5.88 -37.73
C THR A 19 44.83 6.63 -36.41
N SER A 20 43.99 7.65 -36.24
CA SER A 20 43.80 8.36 -34.99
C SER A 20 42.97 7.56 -33.98
N GLU A 21 43.19 7.86 -32.71
CA GLU A 21 42.47 7.23 -31.59
C GLU A 21 40.94 7.42 -31.72
N ILE A 22 40.21 6.34 -31.48
CA ILE A 22 38.75 6.34 -31.34
C ILE A 22 38.44 6.53 -29.86
N ASN A 23 37.58 7.49 -29.55
CA ASN A 23 37.03 7.74 -28.23
C ASN A 23 35.56 7.34 -28.23
N ILE A 24 35.16 6.52 -27.27
CA ILE A 24 33.78 6.10 -27.09
C ILE A 24 33.32 6.52 -25.71
N SER A 25 32.22 7.25 -25.65
CA SER A 25 31.59 7.74 -24.42
C SER A 25 30.18 7.17 -24.29
N THR A 26 29.91 6.53 -23.16
CA THR A 26 28.58 6.01 -22.81
C THR A 26 27.77 7.06 -22.06
N PRO A 27 26.44 7.08 -22.23
CA PRO A 27 25.58 7.86 -21.36
C PRO A 27 25.39 7.16 -20.01
N ASP A 28 24.91 7.90 -19.00
CA ASP A 28 24.53 7.37 -17.69
C ASP A 28 23.70 6.09 -17.82
N GLY A 29 23.99 5.13 -16.94
CA GLY A 29 23.32 3.82 -16.93
C GLY A 29 23.87 2.82 -17.94
N TYR A 30 24.96 3.12 -18.65
CA TYR A 30 25.67 2.18 -19.52
C TYR A 30 27.15 2.17 -19.23
N GLU A 31 27.78 1.05 -19.55
CA GLU A 31 29.23 0.92 -19.45
C GLU A 31 29.76 0.17 -20.67
N ILE A 32 31.02 0.42 -21.02
CA ILE A 32 31.67 -0.11 -22.22
C ILE A 32 33.03 -0.76 -21.91
N SER A 33 33.39 -1.75 -22.72
CA SER A 33 34.62 -2.54 -22.57
C SER A 33 35.18 -2.97 -23.92
N THR A 34 36.51 -3.14 -23.99
CA THR A 34 37.21 -3.74 -25.14
C THR A 34 37.51 -5.23 -24.94
N ASP A 35 37.36 -5.75 -23.72
CA ASP A 35 37.76 -7.12 -23.36
C ASP A 35 36.64 -7.94 -22.70
N ASN A 36 35.47 -7.34 -22.53
CA ASN A 36 34.31 -7.89 -21.84
C ASN A 36 34.54 -8.26 -20.36
N ASN A 37 35.58 -7.71 -19.73
CA ASN A 37 35.89 -7.95 -18.32
C ASN A 37 35.87 -6.65 -17.53
N LEU A 38 36.60 -5.63 -17.99
CA LEU A 38 36.67 -4.33 -17.35
C LEU A 38 35.82 -3.33 -18.12
N PHE A 39 34.85 -2.74 -17.42
CA PHE A 39 33.87 -1.82 -17.97
C PHE A 39 34.10 -0.41 -17.42
N PHE A 40 33.92 0.59 -18.28
CA PHE A 40 34.16 2.01 -18.01
C PHE A 40 33.07 2.87 -18.64
N GLU A 41 32.95 4.13 -18.23
CA GLU A 41 32.05 5.10 -18.87
C GLU A 41 32.62 5.59 -20.22
N ASP A 42 33.94 5.74 -20.28
CA ASP A 42 34.67 6.17 -21.47
C ASP A 42 35.85 5.24 -21.74
N ILE A 43 36.09 4.96 -23.02
CA ILE A 43 37.28 4.23 -23.49
C ILE A 43 37.90 4.93 -24.70
N SER A 44 39.22 4.80 -24.82
CA SER A 44 39.98 5.27 -25.97
C SER A 44 40.94 4.18 -26.43
N PHE A 45 41.03 3.97 -27.74
CA PHE A 45 41.95 2.99 -28.32
C PHE A 45 42.34 3.35 -29.76
N VAL A 46 43.50 2.86 -30.19
CA VAL A 46 43.92 2.93 -31.60
C VAL A 46 43.24 1.78 -32.35
N PRO A 47 42.46 2.06 -33.41
CA PRO A 47 41.64 1.03 -34.03
C PRO A 47 42.45 0.09 -34.94
N GLU A 48 42.09 -1.18 -34.92
CA GLU A 48 42.40 -2.14 -35.98
C GLU A 48 41.33 -2.10 -37.09
N ILE A 49 41.46 -2.93 -38.12
CA ILE A 49 40.49 -3.00 -39.24
C ILE A 49 39.07 -3.30 -38.71
N SER A 50 38.98 -4.15 -37.68
CA SER A 50 37.73 -4.54 -37.03
C SER A 50 37.96 -4.61 -35.53
N ASN A 51 37.12 -3.91 -34.77
CA ASN A 51 37.23 -3.82 -33.32
C ASN A 51 35.90 -4.26 -32.70
N GLU A 52 35.95 -5.23 -31.80
CA GLU A 52 34.79 -5.64 -31.01
C GLU A 52 34.75 -4.84 -29.72
N ILE A 53 33.59 -4.25 -29.44
CA ILE A 53 33.34 -3.45 -28.26
C ILE A 53 32.10 -4.02 -27.56
N PHE A 54 32.17 -4.16 -26.25
CA PHE A 54 31.12 -4.72 -25.43
C PHE A 54 30.44 -3.59 -24.67
N ILE A 55 29.13 -3.47 -24.79
CA ILE A 55 28.32 -2.51 -24.04
C ILE A 55 27.32 -3.25 -23.17
N ARG A 56 27.13 -2.81 -21.93
CA ARG A 56 26.10 -3.35 -21.04
C ARG A 56 25.30 -2.25 -20.40
N PHE A 57 24.08 -2.58 -20.00
CA PHE A 57 23.20 -1.70 -19.25
C PHE A 57 23.46 -1.89 -17.76
N ALA A 58 23.69 -0.79 -17.04
CA ALA A 58 24.04 -0.73 -15.62
C ALA A 58 23.28 0.43 -14.94
N PRO A 59 21.94 0.36 -14.83
CA PRO A 59 21.15 1.45 -14.28
C PRO A 59 21.47 1.69 -12.81
N ASN A 60 21.62 2.96 -12.43
CA ASN A 60 21.82 3.42 -11.05
C ASN A 60 20.51 3.95 -10.41
N GLU A 61 19.53 4.30 -11.23
CA GLU A 61 18.19 4.75 -10.83
C GLU A 61 17.08 3.99 -11.56
N ALA A 62 15.90 3.90 -10.94
CA ALA A 62 14.72 3.20 -11.46
C ALA A 62 13.94 4.06 -12.49
N ILE A 63 14.64 4.53 -13.51
CA ILE A 63 14.12 5.40 -14.57
C ILE A 63 14.29 4.76 -15.96
N ASN A 64 13.67 5.38 -16.97
CA ASN A 64 13.91 5.01 -18.36
C ASN A 64 15.14 5.74 -18.88
N TYR A 65 16.11 4.98 -19.37
CA TYR A 65 17.32 5.51 -19.99
C TYR A 65 17.11 5.53 -21.49
N ASN A 66 17.28 6.72 -22.08
CA ASN A 66 17.20 6.91 -23.52
C ASN A 66 18.20 8.00 -23.93
N SER A 67 19.36 7.58 -24.43
CA SER A 67 20.44 8.48 -24.81
C SER A 67 21.34 7.80 -25.86
N PHE A 68 22.47 8.44 -26.19
CA PHE A 68 23.37 8.00 -27.25
C PHE A 68 24.70 7.51 -26.70
N LEU A 69 25.17 6.36 -27.18
CA LEU A 69 26.60 6.06 -27.23
C LEU A 69 27.25 6.97 -28.27
N VAL A 70 28.32 7.67 -27.91
CA VAL A 70 29.00 8.61 -28.80
C VAL A 70 30.38 8.08 -29.17
N ILE A 71 30.60 7.82 -30.45
CA ILE A 71 31.90 7.41 -31.01
C ILE A 71 32.50 8.58 -31.78
N SER A 72 33.73 8.97 -31.44
CA SER A 72 34.41 10.14 -32.01
C SER A 72 35.89 9.86 -32.29
N SER A 73 36.47 10.61 -33.22
CA SER A 73 37.89 10.55 -33.59
C SER A 73 38.26 11.84 -34.33
N ASN A 74 39.53 12.24 -34.28
CA ASN A 74 40.01 13.46 -34.94
C ASN A 74 39.93 13.39 -36.48
N GLU A 75 39.81 12.19 -37.04
CA GLU A 75 39.73 11.97 -38.49
C GLU A 75 38.28 11.78 -38.97
N ILE A 76 37.29 11.80 -38.07
CA ILE A 76 35.87 11.77 -38.44
C ILE A 76 35.22 13.14 -38.25
N ASN A 77 34.53 13.62 -39.28
CA ASN A 77 33.95 14.96 -39.27
C ASN A 77 32.74 15.09 -38.34
N ASN A 78 32.05 13.98 -38.05
CA ASN A 78 30.88 13.93 -37.18
C ASN A 78 30.96 12.68 -36.30
N ASN A 79 30.51 12.81 -35.05
CA ASN A 79 30.37 11.68 -34.15
C ASN A 79 29.35 10.68 -34.69
N VAL A 80 29.62 9.39 -34.48
CA VAL A 80 28.64 8.32 -34.72
C VAL A 80 27.89 8.11 -33.41
N ASN A 81 26.57 8.27 -33.47
CA ASN A 81 25.70 8.13 -32.30
C ASN A 81 24.85 6.85 -32.43
N ILE A 82 24.89 5.99 -31.42
CA ILE A 82 24.05 4.78 -31.36
C ILE A 82 23.02 4.98 -30.24
N ASN A 83 21.73 4.86 -30.59
CA ASN A 83 20.65 4.92 -29.61
C ASN A 83 20.73 3.75 -28.64
N LEU A 84 20.71 4.05 -27.35
CA LEU A 84 20.59 3.09 -26.28
C LEU A 84 19.27 3.31 -25.54
N PHE A 85 18.55 2.23 -25.31
CA PHE A 85 17.32 2.24 -24.52
C PHE A 85 17.38 1.15 -23.45
N GLY A 86 16.94 1.49 -22.25
CA GLY A 86 17.01 0.61 -21.08
C GLY A 86 15.99 1.04 -20.04
N TYR A 87 15.41 0.06 -19.35
CA TYR A 87 14.42 0.29 -18.30
C TYR A 87 15.06 -0.06 -16.96
N GLY A 88 15.40 0.95 -16.16
CA GLY A 88 15.80 0.77 -14.77
C GLY A 88 14.57 0.37 -13.96
N THR A 89 14.55 -0.86 -13.46
CA THR A 89 13.51 -1.34 -12.54
C THR A 89 14.07 -1.36 -11.11
N PRO A 90 13.28 -0.97 -10.09
CA PRO A 90 13.75 -1.08 -8.70
C PRO A 90 14.08 -2.54 -8.37
N LEU A 91 15.03 -2.73 -7.44
CA LEU A 91 15.23 -4.03 -6.82
C LEU A 91 14.05 -4.28 -5.89
N LEU A 92 13.52 -5.51 -5.92
CA LEU A 92 12.30 -5.86 -5.22
C LEU A 92 12.47 -7.22 -4.56
N TYR A 93 12.14 -7.29 -3.28
CA TYR A 93 12.10 -8.52 -2.50
C TYR A 93 10.64 -8.90 -2.23
N ASN A 94 10.18 -9.99 -2.84
CA ASN A 94 8.83 -10.51 -2.62
C ASN A 94 8.83 -11.58 -1.53
N TYR A 95 7.86 -11.51 -0.62
CA TYR A 95 7.66 -12.46 0.46
C TYR A 95 6.21 -12.96 0.46
N GLN A 96 6.01 -14.22 0.07
CA GLN A 96 4.73 -14.90 0.26
C GLN A 96 4.49 -15.16 1.76
N THR A 97 3.31 -14.80 2.25
CA THR A 97 2.89 -15.06 3.64
C THR A 97 1.79 -16.13 3.66
N PHE A 98 0.53 -15.75 3.86
CA PHE A 98 -0.58 -16.69 3.73
C PHE A 98 -0.69 -17.18 2.29
N GLU A 99 -0.83 -18.48 2.09
CA GLU A 99 -1.01 -19.09 0.78
C GLU A 99 -2.22 -20.03 0.83
N ASN A 100 -3.24 -19.74 0.01
CA ASN A 100 -4.50 -20.49 -0.03
C ASN A 100 -5.14 -20.72 1.35
N GLN A 101 -5.04 -19.74 2.24
CA GLN A 101 -5.62 -19.81 3.58
C GLN A 101 -7.14 -19.69 3.51
N SER A 102 -7.85 -20.77 3.87
CA SER A 102 -9.31 -20.76 3.94
C SER A 102 -9.80 -20.02 5.19
N LEU A 103 -10.72 -19.07 5.01
CA LEU A 103 -11.39 -18.32 6.07
C LEU A 103 -12.92 -18.46 5.92
N GLY A 104 -13.59 -18.88 6.99
CA GLY A 104 -15.03 -19.14 6.95
C GLY A 104 -15.60 -19.43 8.34
N PHE A 105 -16.88 -19.77 8.41
CA PHE A 105 -17.58 -20.01 9.66
C PHE A 105 -18.34 -21.35 9.68
N GLY A 106 -18.08 -22.14 10.72
CA GLY A 106 -18.59 -23.51 10.83
C GLY A 106 -17.79 -24.50 9.97
N GLY A 107 -18.17 -25.79 9.99
CA GLY A 107 -17.50 -26.83 9.20
C GLY A 107 -16.03 -27.10 9.55
N GLY A 108 -15.51 -26.52 10.63
CA GLY A 108 -14.08 -26.57 11.00
C GLY A 108 -13.26 -25.37 10.54
N PHE A 109 -13.88 -24.42 9.82
CA PHE A 109 -13.25 -23.15 9.45
C PHE A 109 -13.22 -22.15 10.60
N SER A 110 -12.28 -21.20 10.49
CA SER A 110 -12.16 -20.02 11.35
C SER A 110 -12.23 -18.78 10.47
N GLN A 111 -12.88 -17.72 10.96
CA GLN A 111 -12.96 -16.42 10.28
C GLN A 111 -11.60 -15.69 10.26
N SER A 112 -10.65 -16.13 11.07
CA SER A 112 -9.28 -15.59 11.07
C SER A 112 -8.21 -16.65 11.12
N ALA A 113 -7.04 -16.32 10.59
CA ALA A 113 -5.80 -17.08 10.74
C ALA A 113 -4.70 -16.16 11.29
N ILE A 114 -3.84 -16.72 12.15
CA ILE A 114 -2.67 -16.05 12.73
C ILE A 114 -1.46 -16.91 12.46
N GLN A 115 -0.41 -16.33 11.89
CA GLN A 115 0.84 -17.03 11.58
C GLN A 115 2.04 -16.08 11.72
N VAL A 116 3.23 -16.65 11.90
CA VAL A 116 4.49 -15.92 11.96
C VAL A 116 5.27 -16.15 10.67
N PHE A 117 5.77 -15.07 10.07
CA PHE A 117 6.53 -15.07 8.83
C PHE A 117 7.88 -14.40 9.03
N ASN A 118 8.87 -14.80 8.25
CA ASN A 118 10.16 -14.12 8.19
C ASN A 118 10.17 -13.20 6.97
N LEU A 119 10.07 -11.91 7.20
CA LEU A 119 10.09 -10.86 6.18
C LEU A 119 11.51 -10.26 6.07
N HIS A 120 11.63 -9.18 5.32
CA HIS A 120 12.90 -8.48 5.10
C HIS A 120 13.52 -8.01 6.43
N ASN A 121 14.83 -8.15 6.59
CA ASN A 121 15.51 -7.77 7.85
C ASN A 121 16.07 -6.35 7.81
N ASP A 122 16.70 -5.95 6.70
CA ASP A 122 17.40 -4.66 6.59
C ASP A 122 16.54 -3.62 5.88
N LEU A 123 15.96 -2.70 6.64
CA LEU A 123 15.06 -1.69 6.08
C LEU A 123 15.76 -0.41 5.60
N ALA A 124 17.09 -0.36 5.61
CA ALA A 124 17.85 0.86 5.34
C ALA A 124 17.56 1.44 3.94
N GLU A 125 17.50 0.58 2.92
CA GLU A 125 17.27 0.96 1.52
C GLU A 125 15.83 0.68 1.07
N ILE A 126 14.93 0.29 1.99
CA ILE A 126 13.53 0.02 1.64
C ILE A 126 12.75 1.32 1.60
N GLU A 127 12.38 1.75 0.40
CA GLU A 127 11.57 2.95 0.16
C GLU A 127 10.09 2.68 0.42
N GLN A 128 9.58 1.54 -0.07
CA GLN A 128 8.15 1.23 -0.02
C GLN A 128 7.92 -0.24 0.32
N ILE A 129 6.81 -0.51 1.03
CA ILE A 129 6.29 -1.86 1.25
C ILE A 129 4.86 -1.92 0.71
N LYS A 130 4.66 -2.71 -0.35
CA LYS A 130 3.33 -2.99 -0.91
C LYS A 130 2.87 -4.36 -0.47
N MET A 131 1.61 -4.48 -0.08
CA MET A 131 0.96 -5.74 0.25
C MET A 131 -0.08 -6.06 -0.82
N TYR A 132 -0.11 -7.31 -1.28
CA TYR A 132 -1.00 -7.79 -2.32
C TYR A 132 -1.87 -8.92 -1.77
N LEU A 133 -3.20 -8.75 -1.87
CA LEU A 133 -4.17 -9.70 -1.34
C LEU A 133 -5.00 -10.30 -2.47
N GLN A 134 -4.90 -11.60 -2.62
CA GLN A 134 -5.69 -12.37 -3.57
C GLN A 134 -6.77 -13.15 -2.85
N ILE A 135 -8.00 -13.06 -3.35
CA ILE A 135 -9.11 -13.93 -2.95
C ILE A 135 -9.39 -14.86 -4.12
N ASN A 136 -9.26 -16.15 -3.89
CA ASN A 136 -9.66 -17.16 -4.85
C ASN A 136 -11.06 -17.67 -4.48
N CYS A 137 -11.98 -17.54 -5.44
CA CYS A 137 -13.32 -18.10 -5.41
C CYS A 137 -13.45 -19.12 -6.55
N PRO A 138 -13.14 -20.41 -6.32
CA PRO A 138 -13.14 -21.42 -7.38
C PRO A 138 -14.57 -21.78 -7.83
N ASN A 139 -14.81 -21.85 -9.14
CA ASN A 139 -16.13 -22.22 -9.69
C ASN A 139 -16.70 -23.56 -9.18
N SER A 140 -15.84 -24.48 -8.74
CA SER A 140 -16.24 -25.82 -8.26
C SER A 140 -16.77 -25.83 -6.82
N THR A 141 -16.30 -24.92 -5.98
CA THR A 141 -16.60 -24.88 -4.53
C THR A 141 -17.28 -23.59 -4.10
N GLY A 142 -17.19 -22.53 -4.90
CA GLY A 142 -17.62 -21.19 -4.54
C GLY A 142 -16.77 -20.58 -3.41
N CYS A 143 -17.24 -19.43 -2.94
CA CYS A 143 -16.83 -18.69 -1.76
C CYS A 143 -18.09 -18.13 -1.09
N ASP A 144 -17.96 -17.27 -0.07
CA ASP A 144 -19.11 -16.55 0.46
C ASP A 144 -19.62 -15.56 -0.59
N ASP A 145 -20.92 -15.61 -0.86
CA ASP A 145 -21.55 -14.82 -1.91
C ASP A 145 -21.64 -13.33 -1.55
N TRP A 146 -21.47 -12.98 -0.28
CA TRP A 146 -21.65 -11.63 0.24
C TRP A 146 -20.36 -10.80 0.26
N ASP A 147 -20.54 -9.48 0.21
CA ASP A 147 -19.50 -8.49 0.42
C ASP A 147 -19.18 -8.34 1.92
N ARG A 148 -18.13 -9.02 2.36
CA ARG A 148 -17.72 -9.10 3.76
C ARG A 148 -16.68 -8.06 4.11
N PHE A 149 -16.82 -7.47 5.30
CA PHE A 149 -15.72 -6.76 5.94
C PHE A 149 -14.53 -7.72 6.12
N ALA A 150 -13.34 -7.23 5.81
CA ALA A 150 -12.11 -7.98 5.98
C ALA A 150 -10.93 -7.06 6.29
N ASN A 151 -9.96 -7.58 7.04
CA ASN A 151 -8.74 -6.85 7.32
C ASN A 151 -7.51 -7.73 7.54
N VAL A 152 -6.36 -7.08 7.43
CA VAL A 152 -5.04 -7.63 7.74
C VAL A 152 -4.44 -6.82 8.86
N LYS A 153 -3.87 -7.51 9.86
CA LYS A 153 -3.23 -6.90 11.02
C LYS A 153 -1.82 -7.42 11.22
N VAL A 154 -0.94 -6.55 11.70
CA VAL A 154 0.39 -6.90 12.20
C VAL A 154 0.39 -6.77 13.72
N LYS A 155 1.09 -7.66 14.41
CA LYS A 155 1.25 -7.56 15.86
C LYS A 155 2.45 -6.69 16.20
N ASP A 156 2.23 -5.67 17.00
CA ASP A 156 3.32 -5.00 17.70
C ASP A 156 3.80 -5.92 18.84
N GLN A 157 5.01 -6.47 18.68
CA GLN A 157 5.58 -7.42 19.63
C GLN A 157 5.88 -6.78 21.00
N SER A 158 6.05 -5.46 21.05
CA SER A 158 6.38 -4.75 22.30
C SER A 158 5.17 -4.61 23.22
N THR A 159 3.98 -4.38 22.64
CA THR A 159 2.73 -4.17 23.39
C THR A 159 1.79 -5.38 23.34
N GLY A 160 1.94 -6.25 22.34
CA GLY A 160 1.04 -7.35 22.03
C GLY A 160 -0.22 -6.94 21.26
N SER A 161 -0.35 -5.65 20.91
CA SER A 161 -1.49 -5.09 20.19
C SER A 161 -1.48 -5.47 18.70
N TRP A 162 -2.67 -5.53 18.10
CA TRP A 162 -2.85 -5.83 16.68
C TRP A 162 -3.20 -4.57 15.90
N TYR A 163 -2.29 -4.09 15.05
CA TYR A 163 -2.49 -2.92 14.21
C TYR A 163 -3.05 -3.34 12.85
N GLU A 164 -4.24 -2.86 12.51
CA GLU A 164 -4.82 -2.96 11.17
C GLU A 164 -4.00 -2.17 10.15
N ILE A 165 -3.32 -2.91 9.27
CA ILE A 165 -2.48 -2.33 8.20
C ILE A 165 -3.24 -2.15 6.89
N ALA A 166 -4.31 -2.93 6.71
CA ALA A 166 -5.17 -2.90 5.53
C ALA A 166 -6.58 -3.35 5.87
N ARG A 167 -7.57 -2.77 5.17
CA ARG A 167 -8.98 -3.17 5.22
C ARG A 167 -9.55 -3.19 3.82
N TYR A 168 -10.41 -4.15 3.54
CA TYR A 168 -11.10 -4.29 2.27
C TYR A 168 -12.48 -4.88 2.48
N ILE A 169 -13.31 -4.77 1.45
CA ILE A 169 -14.59 -5.47 1.39
C ILE A 169 -14.47 -6.53 0.29
N THR A 170 -14.81 -7.79 0.60
CA THR A 170 -14.80 -8.85 -0.42
C THR A 170 -15.77 -8.50 -1.56
N PRO A 171 -15.49 -8.91 -2.81
CA PRO A 171 -16.48 -8.77 -3.87
C PRO A 171 -17.63 -9.75 -3.65
N TYR A 172 -18.82 -9.43 -4.16
CA TYR A 172 -19.92 -10.39 -4.19
C TYR A 172 -19.61 -11.56 -5.12
N HIS A 173 -19.99 -12.78 -4.76
CA HIS A 173 -20.00 -13.99 -5.62
C HIS A 173 -18.68 -14.42 -6.29
N THR A 174 -17.58 -13.68 -6.12
CA THR A 174 -16.32 -13.88 -6.85
C THR A 174 -15.11 -13.59 -5.97
N GLY A 175 -13.92 -13.76 -6.53
CA GLY A 175 -12.66 -13.38 -5.92
C GLY A 175 -12.05 -12.14 -6.56
N THR A 176 -10.75 -11.97 -6.38
CA THR A 176 -9.98 -10.86 -6.98
C THR A 176 -9.25 -11.30 -8.24
N GLN A 177 -9.64 -12.41 -8.89
CA GLN A 177 -8.82 -13.06 -9.92
C GLN A 177 -8.67 -12.24 -11.21
N VAL A 178 -9.52 -11.25 -11.44
CA VAL A 178 -9.37 -10.31 -12.57
C VAL A 178 -8.21 -9.32 -12.36
N LEU A 179 -7.77 -9.15 -11.11
CA LEU A 179 -6.59 -8.37 -10.75
C LEU A 179 -5.39 -9.33 -10.71
N PRO A 180 -4.36 -9.16 -11.58
CA PRO A 180 -3.26 -10.11 -11.68
C PRO A 180 -2.55 -10.42 -10.35
N ARG A 181 -2.49 -9.41 -9.45
CA ARG A 181 -1.92 -9.54 -8.10
C ARG A 181 -2.92 -9.34 -6.97
N GLY A 182 -4.22 -9.30 -7.29
CA GLY A 182 -5.25 -9.00 -6.30
C GLY A 182 -5.31 -7.51 -5.91
N LEU A 183 -5.84 -7.23 -4.72
CA LEU A 183 -5.94 -5.89 -4.16
C LEU A 183 -4.57 -5.44 -3.64
N GLU A 184 -4.17 -4.22 -3.99
CA GLU A 184 -2.90 -3.62 -3.57
C GLU A 184 -3.11 -2.66 -2.38
N PHE A 185 -2.21 -2.71 -1.41
CA PHE A 185 -2.18 -1.82 -0.24
C PHE A 185 -0.77 -1.28 -0.01
N ASP A 186 -0.66 0.02 0.22
CA ASP A 186 0.57 0.60 0.76
C ASP A 186 0.58 0.49 2.29
N VAL A 187 1.54 -0.29 2.80
CA VAL A 187 1.72 -0.56 4.23
C VAL A 187 3.06 -0.03 4.75
N THR A 188 3.70 0.88 4.01
CA THR A 188 5.03 1.45 4.32
C THR A 188 5.07 2.14 5.69
N ASP A 189 3.96 2.74 6.13
CA ASP A 189 3.84 3.36 7.45
C ASP A 189 4.12 2.38 8.62
N PHE A 190 3.95 1.08 8.38
CA PHE A 190 4.19 0.02 9.37
C PHE A 190 5.54 -0.68 9.18
N LYS A 191 6.47 -0.11 8.40
CA LYS A 191 7.75 -0.75 8.08
C LYS A 191 8.50 -1.24 9.32
N SER A 192 8.50 -0.48 10.41
CA SER A 192 9.16 -0.87 11.67
C SER A 192 8.54 -2.09 12.38
N LEU A 193 7.31 -2.48 12.01
CA LEU A 193 6.63 -3.69 12.47
C LEU A 193 6.70 -4.83 11.44
N LEU A 194 7.11 -4.53 10.21
CA LEU A 194 7.21 -5.46 9.08
C LEU A 194 8.69 -5.82 8.82
N THR A 195 9.43 -6.18 9.87
CA THR A 195 10.85 -6.56 9.77
C THR A 195 11.16 -7.85 10.52
N GLY A 196 12.00 -8.69 9.93
CA GLY A 196 12.41 -9.95 10.53
C GLY A 196 11.24 -10.89 10.81
N SER A 197 11.06 -11.28 12.08
CA SER A 197 9.98 -12.21 12.47
C SER A 197 8.69 -11.45 12.79
N VAL A 198 7.69 -11.61 11.94
CA VAL A 198 6.45 -10.82 11.94
C VAL A 198 5.25 -11.73 12.15
N GLU A 199 4.42 -11.43 13.16
CA GLU A 199 3.15 -12.13 13.39
C GLU A 199 2.01 -11.37 12.70
N LEU A 200 1.36 -12.01 11.73
CA LEU A 200 0.26 -11.45 10.95
C LEU A 200 -1.05 -12.15 11.29
N ARG A 201 -2.15 -11.38 11.19
CA ARG A 201 -3.51 -11.88 11.28
C ARG A 201 -4.30 -11.45 10.06
N ILE A 202 -4.97 -12.39 9.41
CA ILE A 202 -6.00 -12.10 8.41
C ILE A 202 -7.38 -12.45 8.97
N TYR A 203 -8.39 -11.66 8.64
CA TYR A 203 -9.78 -11.85 9.08
C TYR A 203 -10.75 -11.50 7.96
N ILE A 204 -11.79 -12.32 7.80
CA ILE A 204 -12.97 -12.02 6.99
C ILE A 204 -14.21 -12.29 7.83
N GLU A 205 -15.15 -11.36 7.86
CA GLU A 205 -16.45 -11.47 8.53
C GLU A 205 -17.42 -12.42 7.78
N ASN A 206 -16.91 -13.59 7.39
CA ASN A 206 -17.65 -14.63 6.68
C ASN A 206 -18.50 -15.42 7.68
N TRP A 207 -19.78 -15.64 7.37
CA TRP A 207 -20.74 -16.33 8.25
C TRP A 207 -21.23 -17.68 7.67
N THR A 208 -20.51 -18.21 6.69
CA THR A 208 -20.90 -19.40 5.93
C THR A 208 -19.82 -20.48 5.94
N GLN A 209 -20.17 -21.70 5.54
CA GLN A 209 -19.21 -22.78 5.34
C GLN A 209 -18.47 -22.67 3.99
N ASN A 210 -18.87 -21.75 3.12
CA ASN A 210 -18.17 -21.46 1.88
C ASN A 210 -17.02 -20.51 2.23
N ALA A 211 -15.85 -21.07 2.46
CA ALA A 211 -14.69 -20.30 2.87
C ALA A 211 -14.11 -19.47 1.72
N ASP A 212 -13.67 -18.27 2.04
CA ASP A 212 -12.82 -17.45 1.18
C ASP A 212 -11.39 -17.99 1.24
N ILE A 213 -10.77 -18.20 0.08
CA ILE A 213 -9.41 -18.74 -0.01
C ILE A 213 -8.45 -17.59 -0.29
N VAL A 214 -7.67 -17.17 0.71
CA VAL A 214 -6.85 -15.96 0.64
C VAL A 214 -5.36 -16.29 0.51
N SER A 215 -4.70 -15.59 -0.40
CA SER A 215 -3.24 -15.52 -0.48
C SER A 215 -2.78 -14.07 -0.27
N LEU A 216 -1.67 -13.89 0.43
CA LEU A 216 -1.12 -12.59 0.81
C LEU A 216 0.40 -12.57 0.60
N ASP A 217 0.90 -11.59 -0.12
CA ASP A 217 2.34 -11.38 -0.30
C ASP A 217 2.73 -9.90 -0.14
N PHE A 218 4.02 -9.68 0.12
CA PHE A 218 4.59 -8.36 0.35
C PHE A 218 5.76 -8.11 -0.59
N ASP A 219 5.77 -6.96 -1.25
CA ASP A 219 6.92 -6.44 -1.98
C ASP A 219 7.62 -5.38 -1.14
N TYR A 220 8.89 -5.60 -0.87
CA TYR A 220 9.81 -4.60 -0.33
C TYR A 220 10.57 -4.03 -1.51
N ILE A 221 10.35 -2.75 -1.78
CA ILE A 221 10.87 -2.05 -2.94
C ILE A 221 12.07 -1.22 -2.49
N ASP A 222 13.23 -1.54 -3.02
CA ASP A 222 14.46 -0.80 -2.77
C ASP A 222 14.41 0.56 -3.45
N GLY A 223 14.97 1.55 -2.77
CA GLY A 223 15.08 2.92 -3.23
C GLY A 223 15.73 3.78 -2.15
N THR A 224 15.39 5.07 -2.14
CA THR A 224 15.85 5.99 -1.10
C THR A 224 14.65 6.37 -0.24
N PRO A 225 14.51 5.83 0.99
CA PRO A 225 13.38 6.20 1.84
C PRO A 225 13.43 7.69 2.16
N ASP A 226 12.25 8.31 2.31
CA ASP A 226 12.13 9.71 2.75
C ASP A 226 12.80 9.95 4.11
N TYR A 227 12.81 8.93 4.97
CA TYR A 227 13.47 8.87 6.27
C TYR A 227 13.92 7.45 6.61
N ASN A 228 15.07 7.32 7.25
CA ASN A 228 15.62 6.02 7.64
C ASN A 228 14.72 5.30 8.68
N TYR A 229 14.17 6.02 9.65
CA TYR A 229 13.45 5.45 10.80
C TYR A 229 11.99 5.90 10.86
N TYR A 230 11.13 4.93 11.15
CA TYR A 230 9.67 5.10 11.26
C TYR A 230 9.21 4.51 12.59
N ALA A 231 8.24 5.14 13.24
CA ALA A 231 7.53 4.56 14.35
C ALA A 231 6.03 4.90 14.27
N VAL A 232 5.20 4.02 14.83
CA VAL A 232 3.74 4.10 14.70
C VAL A 232 3.07 3.69 16.02
N SER A 233 2.04 4.43 16.41
CA SER A 233 1.19 4.11 17.56
C SER A 233 -0.28 4.19 17.18
N GLU A 234 -1.09 3.24 17.68
CA GLU A 234 -2.54 3.26 17.52
C GLU A 234 -3.16 4.37 18.37
N ILE A 235 -4.04 5.16 17.75
CA ILE A 235 -4.88 6.18 18.39
C ILE A 235 -6.25 5.59 18.69
N LEU A 236 -6.90 5.01 17.67
CA LEU A 236 -8.23 4.39 17.77
C LEU A 236 -8.20 2.98 17.18
N GLY A 237 -8.74 2.01 17.93
CA GLY A 237 -8.67 0.57 17.63
C GLY A 237 -10.02 -0.12 17.40
N PHE A 238 -11.03 0.56 16.84
CA PHE A 238 -12.39 0.05 16.66
C PHE A 238 -12.58 -0.70 15.34
N HIS A 239 -11.74 -1.71 15.10
CA HIS A 239 -11.61 -2.37 13.79
C HIS A 239 -11.60 -3.91 13.89
N ALA A 240 -12.28 -4.47 14.90
CA ALA A 240 -12.35 -5.93 15.04
C ALA A 240 -13.20 -6.57 13.92
N ASN A 241 -14.32 -5.96 13.57
CA ASN A 241 -15.23 -6.31 12.48
C ASN A 241 -16.15 -5.09 12.19
N SER A 242 -17.11 -5.23 11.26
CA SER A 242 -17.97 -4.11 10.85
C SER A 242 -18.84 -3.53 11.98
N ILE A 243 -19.42 -4.40 12.82
CA ILE A 243 -20.36 -4.01 13.90
C ILE A 243 -19.68 -3.77 15.25
N ALA A 244 -18.38 -4.07 15.38
CA ALA A 244 -17.54 -3.70 16.51
C ALA A 244 -16.93 -2.30 16.36
N GLY A 245 -17.33 -1.58 15.31
CA GLY A 245 -17.05 -0.16 15.15
C GLY A 245 -17.77 0.72 16.17
N VAL A 246 -17.52 2.02 16.10
CA VAL A 246 -18.18 2.98 16.99
C VAL A 246 -19.66 3.09 16.62
N PRO A 247 -20.61 2.88 17.57
CA PRO A 247 -22.03 3.08 17.31
C PRO A 247 -22.33 4.52 16.86
N TYR A 248 -23.09 4.66 15.78
CA TYR A 248 -23.39 5.94 15.16
C TYR A 248 -24.86 6.33 15.34
N GLY A 249 -25.08 7.60 15.67
CA GLY A 249 -26.42 8.16 15.93
C GLY A 249 -27.09 7.71 17.22
N VAL A 250 -26.37 7.00 18.08
CA VAL A 250 -26.81 6.60 19.42
C VAL A 250 -25.74 6.94 20.44
N PHE A 251 -26.14 7.14 21.69
CA PHE A 251 -25.20 7.32 22.79
C PHE A 251 -24.30 6.09 22.95
N ASN A 252 -23.00 6.31 23.11
CA ASN A 252 -22.01 5.33 23.50
C ASN A 252 -20.93 6.02 24.35
N ASP A 253 -20.17 5.24 25.11
CA ASP A 253 -19.12 5.68 26.03
C ASP A 253 -17.71 5.37 25.51
N LEU A 254 -17.57 5.11 24.21
CA LEU A 254 -16.28 4.85 23.59
C LEU A 254 -15.44 6.12 23.55
N ASP A 255 -14.17 5.98 23.92
CA ASP A 255 -13.26 7.10 24.03
C ASP A 255 -12.58 7.40 22.68
N LEU A 256 -13.12 8.42 22.00
CA LEU A 256 -12.60 8.96 20.75
C LEU A 256 -11.61 10.12 20.95
N ASN A 257 -11.32 10.47 22.20
CA ASN A 257 -10.38 11.51 22.57
C ASN A 257 -9.07 10.87 23.02
N LYS A 258 -7.94 11.43 22.63
CA LYS A 258 -6.61 10.97 23.06
C LYS A 258 -5.69 12.16 23.22
N ASN A 259 -4.79 12.10 24.18
CA ASN A 259 -3.61 12.96 24.20
C ASN A 259 -2.45 12.24 23.50
N ILE A 260 -1.81 12.90 22.54
CA ILE A 260 -0.73 12.36 21.73
C ILE A 260 0.54 13.16 21.97
N GLN A 261 1.63 12.49 22.32
CA GLN A 261 2.96 13.08 22.47
C GLN A 261 3.87 12.61 21.32
N ILE A 262 4.38 13.57 20.53
CA ILE A 262 5.32 13.28 19.44
C ILE A 262 6.78 13.40 19.94
N PRO A 263 7.68 12.46 19.59
CA PRO A 263 9.11 12.57 19.90
C PRO A 263 9.73 13.86 19.36
N SER A 264 10.68 14.44 20.10
CA SER A 264 11.31 15.71 19.72
C SER A 264 12.16 15.66 18.46
N ASN A 265 12.68 14.47 18.11
CA ASN A 265 13.47 14.25 16.90
C ASN A 265 12.61 13.87 15.68
N ALA A 266 11.28 13.90 15.76
CA ALA A 266 10.43 13.72 14.59
C ALA A 266 10.68 14.82 13.54
N GLU A 267 10.95 14.42 12.30
CA GLU A 267 11.13 15.30 11.14
C GLU A 267 9.90 15.30 10.22
N SER A 268 9.05 14.28 10.36
CA SER A 268 7.73 14.22 9.74
C SER A 268 6.76 13.48 10.64
N SER A 269 5.50 13.86 10.59
CA SER A 269 4.43 13.14 11.27
C SER A 269 3.11 13.27 10.52
N HIS A 270 2.31 12.21 10.54
CA HIS A 270 0.99 12.20 9.92
C HIS A 270 0.06 11.24 10.64
N LEU A 271 -1.23 11.50 10.53
CA LEU A 271 -2.27 10.58 10.94
C LEU A 271 -2.58 9.65 9.76
N ARG A 272 -2.81 8.37 10.05
CA ARG A 272 -3.27 7.36 9.10
C ARG A 272 -4.59 6.80 9.58
N THR A 273 -5.67 7.02 8.83
CA THR A 273 -7.02 6.57 9.22
C THR A 273 -7.66 5.69 8.16
N ILE A 274 -8.29 4.60 8.61
CA ILE A 274 -9.18 3.75 7.79
C ILE A 274 -10.54 3.71 8.51
N ILE A 275 -11.59 4.10 7.78
CA ILE A 275 -12.95 4.16 8.29
C ILE A 275 -13.93 3.62 7.24
N SER A 276 -14.90 2.82 7.69
CA SER A 276 -15.97 2.28 6.85
C SER A 276 -17.25 2.16 7.66
N GLY A 277 -18.36 2.68 7.11
CA GLY A 277 -19.67 2.62 7.75
C GLY A 277 -20.41 1.31 7.43
N TRP A 278 -21.16 0.80 8.41
CA TRP A 278 -22.04 -0.35 8.28
C TRP A 278 -23.44 0.03 8.73
N GLY A 279 -24.46 -0.58 8.11
CA GLY A 279 -25.84 -0.55 8.58
C GLY A 279 -26.78 0.24 7.67
N HIS A 280 -28.06 0.00 7.92
CA HIS A 280 -29.17 0.59 7.18
C HIS A 280 -30.19 1.24 8.14
N ALA A 281 -29.68 1.88 9.19
CA ALA A 281 -30.47 2.52 10.23
C ALA A 281 -31.17 3.79 9.72
N THR A 282 -32.35 4.03 10.27
CA THR A 282 -33.17 5.21 10.01
C THR A 282 -32.96 6.29 11.09
N PRO A 283 -33.32 7.56 10.82
CA PRO A 283 -33.93 8.09 9.58
C PRO A 283 -32.95 8.13 8.40
N GLU A 284 -33.46 7.82 7.20
CA GLU A 284 -32.74 8.00 5.94
C GLU A 284 -32.46 9.48 5.67
N ASP A 285 -31.41 9.75 4.90
CA ASP A 285 -31.17 11.08 4.30
C ASP A 285 -32.27 11.45 3.30
N LEU A 286 -32.29 12.72 2.87
CA LEU A 286 -33.30 13.23 1.93
C LEU A 286 -33.32 12.50 0.58
N ASP A 287 -32.21 11.86 0.19
CA ASP A 287 -32.08 11.06 -1.02
C ASP A 287 -32.36 9.56 -0.80
N GLY A 288 -32.85 9.17 0.39
CA GLY A 288 -33.23 7.80 0.72
C GLY A 288 -32.05 6.90 1.11
N LYS A 289 -30.94 7.49 1.56
CA LYS A 289 -29.77 6.72 2.01
C LYS A 289 -29.78 6.52 3.54
N PRO A 290 -29.86 5.28 4.03
CA PRO A 290 -29.75 5.02 5.47
C PRO A 290 -28.30 4.98 5.95
N CYS A 291 -28.09 5.07 7.26
CA CYS A 291 -26.76 5.07 7.86
C CYS A 291 -26.31 3.72 8.42
N ALA A 292 -25.01 3.40 8.47
CA ALA A 292 -23.86 4.20 8.01
C ALA A 292 -23.26 3.70 6.68
N GLU A 293 -23.83 2.66 6.07
CA GLU A 293 -23.33 2.12 4.80
C GLU A 293 -23.55 3.10 3.63
N TRP A 294 -24.71 3.77 3.60
CA TRP A 294 -25.13 4.52 2.41
C TRP A 294 -25.05 6.03 2.59
N CYS A 295 -25.40 6.53 3.78
CA CYS A 295 -25.51 7.95 4.06
C CYS A 295 -24.14 8.64 3.98
N TYR A 296 -23.99 9.62 3.08
CA TYR A 296 -22.73 10.34 2.93
C TYR A 296 -22.52 11.28 4.10
N ARG A 297 -21.30 11.29 4.65
CA ARG A 297 -20.97 12.08 5.84
C ARG A 297 -19.57 12.68 5.72
N THR A 298 -19.33 13.78 6.42
CA THR A 298 -18.01 14.39 6.59
C THR A 298 -17.66 14.42 8.07
N HIS A 299 -16.74 13.54 8.48
CA HIS A 299 -16.24 13.48 9.85
C HIS A 299 -15.06 14.43 10.04
N ASN A 300 -14.81 14.87 11.27
CA ASN A 300 -13.71 15.78 11.58
C ASN A 300 -12.68 15.08 12.46
N ILE A 301 -11.41 15.42 12.25
CA ILE A 301 -10.39 15.29 13.28
C ILE A 301 -10.20 16.68 13.89
N LYS A 302 -10.37 16.78 15.20
CA LYS A 302 -10.01 17.98 15.96
C LYS A 302 -8.66 17.80 16.62
N ILE A 303 -7.85 18.85 16.55
CA ILE A 303 -6.59 18.99 17.28
C ILE A 303 -6.74 20.16 18.23
N ASN A 304 -6.52 19.93 19.53
CA ASN A 304 -6.71 20.93 20.59
C ASN A 304 -8.09 21.62 20.49
N ASN A 305 -9.15 20.82 20.31
CA ASN A 305 -10.54 21.25 20.11
C ASN A 305 -10.83 22.05 18.82
N SER A 306 -9.86 22.21 17.91
CA SER A 306 -10.06 22.86 16.61
C SER A 306 -10.18 21.82 15.51
N VAL A 307 -11.26 21.87 14.72
CA VAL A 307 -11.36 21.09 13.47
C VAL A 307 -10.15 21.41 12.60
N THR A 308 -9.36 20.38 12.30
CA THR A 308 -8.09 20.52 11.58
C THR A 308 -8.10 19.72 10.28
N PHE A 309 -8.70 18.53 10.29
CA PHE A 309 -8.88 17.69 9.10
C PHE A 309 -10.32 17.21 8.96
N GLN A 310 -10.69 16.87 7.73
CA GLN A 310 -12.02 16.38 7.38
C GLN A 310 -11.93 15.10 6.55
N HIS A 311 -12.76 14.13 6.90
CA HIS A 311 -12.89 12.85 6.22
C HIS A 311 -14.24 12.73 5.55
N ASN A 312 -14.27 13.02 4.25
CA ASN A 312 -15.48 12.91 3.44
C ASN A 312 -15.72 11.44 3.04
N MET A 313 -16.84 10.89 3.48
CA MET A 313 -17.37 9.56 3.17
C MET A 313 -18.35 9.69 2.00
N ASP A 314 -17.86 10.06 0.84
CA ASP A 314 -18.65 10.28 -0.38
C ASP A 314 -18.66 9.05 -1.30
N ALA A 315 -19.35 9.16 -2.43
CA ALA A 315 -19.25 8.21 -3.54
C ALA A 315 -17.81 8.08 -4.04
N ILE A 316 -17.32 6.85 -4.21
CA ILE A 316 -15.97 6.60 -4.73
C ILE A 316 -15.96 5.87 -6.09
N GLY A 317 -17.13 5.70 -6.72
CA GLY A 317 -17.28 5.20 -8.08
C GLY A 317 -17.36 3.68 -8.17
N CYS A 318 -18.17 3.02 -7.34
CA CYS A 318 -18.25 1.54 -7.30
C CYS A 318 -18.59 0.90 -8.64
N SER A 319 -19.40 1.57 -9.47
CA SER A 319 -19.72 1.13 -10.84
C SER A 319 -18.52 1.04 -11.79
N SER A 320 -17.39 1.66 -11.44
CA SER A 320 -16.13 1.61 -12.20
C SER A 320 -15.12 0.62 -11.62
N ASN A 321 -15.53 -0.23 -10.67
CA ASN A 321 -14.65 -1.24 -10.07
C ASN A 321 -14.07 -2.18 -11.16
N PRO A 322 -12.75 -2.39 -11.23
CA PRO A 322 -12.16 -3.37 -12.15
C PRO A 322 -12.68 -4.80 -11.95
N ILE A 323 -13.07 -5.18 -10.72
CA ILE A 323 -13.87 -6.37 -10.44
C ILE A 323 -15.33 -5.98 -10.69
N ASN A 324 -15.87 -6.30 -11.87
CA ASN A 324 -17.15 -5.75 -12.31
C ASN A 324 -18.25 -6.83 -12.41
N ASN A 325 -18.55 -7.29 -13.62
CA ASN A 325 -19.67 -8.16 -13.94
C ASN A 325 -19.55 -9.54 -13.27
N GLU A 326 -18.36 -9.91 -12.82
CA GLU A 326 -18.09 -11.10 -12.02
C GLU A 326 -18.81 -11.05 -10.66
N GLN A 327 -19.16 -9.85 -10.18
CA GLN A 327 -19.90 -9.66 -8.94
C GLN A 327 -21.41 -9.87 -9.07
N ASN A 328 -21.94 -10.06 -10.29
CA ASN A 328 -23.37 -10.28 -10.48
C ASN A 328 -23.79 -11.64 -9.91
N PRO A 329 -24.98 -11.75 -9.27
CA PRO A 329 -26.05 -10.74 -9.19
C PRO A 329 -25.99 -9.77 -7.99
N GLY A 330 -24.85 -9.64 -7.30
CA GLY A 330 -24.69 -8.76 -6.15
C GLY A 330 -24.92 -7.28 -6.46
N ASN A 331 -25.31 -6.49 -5.45
CA ASN A 331 -25.56 -5.06 -5.59
C ASN A 331 -24.25 -4.24 -5.56
N TRP A 332 -23.32 -4.50 -6.47
CA TRP A 332 -21.95 -3.96 -6.41
C TRP A 332 -21.80 -2.54 -6.97
N MET A 333 -22.69 -2.10 -7.88
CA MET A 333 -22.52 -0.83 -8.61
C MET A 333 -22.84 0.43 -7.79
N SER A 334 -23.75 0.31 -6.80
CA SER A 334 -24.21 1.47 -6.02
C SER A 334 -23.14 1.94 -5.04
N ASP A 335 -22.86 3.23 -5.06
CA ASP A 335 -21.90 3.86 -4.15
C ASP A 335 -22.36 3.80 -2.69
N ARG A 336 -21.48 3.22 -1.86
CA ARG A 336 -21.53 3.36 -0.40
C ARG A 336 -20.78 4.61 0.03
N ALA A 337 -20.96 4.99 1.29
CA ALA A 337 -20.26 6.10 1.89
C ALA A 337 -18.78 5.74 2.13
N GLY A 338 -17.92 6.07 1.17
CA GLY A 338 -16.47 5.95 1.27
C GLY A 338 -15.88 4.55 1.08
N TRP A 339 -16.64 3.58 0.55
CA TRP A 339 -16.12 2.24 0.21
C TRP A 339 -16.93 1.57 -0.91
N CYS A 340 -16.41 0.47 -1.46
CA CYS A 340 -17.11 -0.37 -2.44
C CYS A 340 -16.86 -1.86 -2.20
N PRO A 341 -17.83 -2.73 -2.52
CA PRO A 341 -17.61 -4.18 -2.61
C PRO A 341 -16.48 -4.52 -3.58
N GLY A 342 -15.59 -5.42 -3.19
CA GLY A 342 -14.44 -5.82 -4.01
C GLY A 342 -13.34 -4.78 -4.11
N MET A 343 -13.21 -3.87 -3.14
CA MET A 343 -12.16 -2.84 -3.12
C MET A 343 -11.49 -2.73 -1.75
N ALA A 344 -10.25 -2.22 -1.76
CA ALA A 344 -9.63 -1.69 -0.56
C ALA A 344 -10.45 -0.52 -0.01
N VAL A 345 -10.60 -0.44 1.32
CA VAL A 345 -11.14 0.75 1.96
C VAL A 345 -10.07 1.85 1.91
N PRO A 346 -10.39 3.08 1.47
CA PRO A 346 -9.41 4.14 1.32
C PRO A 346 -8.65 4.45 2.61
N VAL A 347 -7.33 4.62 2.49
CA VAL A 347 -6.48 5.16 3.56
C VAL A 347 -6.48 6.67 3.47
N ARG A 348 -6.78 7.34 4.58
CA ARG A 348 -6.76 8.79 4.72
C ARG A 348 -5.48 9.19 5.46
N ILE A 349 -4.70 10.10 4.87
CA ILE A 349 -3.43 10.58 5.40
C ILE A 349 -3.54 12.07 5.68
N ASP A 350 -3.35 12.46 6.94
CA ASP A 350 -3.38 13.85 7.37
C ASP A 350 -2.01 14.28 7.89
N HIS A 351 -1.31 15.11 7.13
CA HIS A 351 0.03 15.57 7.51
C HIS A 351 -0.02 16.61 8.62
N LEU A 352 0.77 16.37 9.67
CA LEU A 352 0.96 17.32 10.76
C LEU A 352 2.19 18.18 10.47
N GLY A 353 2.10 19.47 10.82
CA GLY A 353 3.22 20.39 10.66
C GLY A 353 4.37 20.12 11.64
N GLN A 354 5.58 20.59 11.31
CA GLN A 354 6.77 20.42 12.16
C GLN A 354 6.63 21.00 13.58
N SER A 355 5.67 21.90 13.81
CA SER A 355 5.38 22.45 15.15
C SER A 355 4.90 21.41 16.16
N PHE A 356 4.43 20.24 15.71
CA PHE A 356 3.99 19.18 16.62
C PHE A 356 5.15 18.35 17.21
N SER A 357 6.33 18.38 16.57
CA SER A 357 7.50 17.62 17.02
C SER A 357 7.93 18.04 18.43
N GLY A 358 8.02 17.06 19.35
CA GLY A 358 8.37 17.28 20.76
C GLY A 358 7.24 17.80 21.64
N ASN A 359 6.03 17.98 21.11
CA ASN A 359 4.87 18.52 21.82
C ASN A 359 3.77 17.47 22.01
N SER A 360 2.91 17.72 23.00
CA SER A 360 1.63 17.04 23.18
C SER A 360 0.50 17.82 22.51
N PHE A 361 -0.52 17.11 22.02
CA PHE A 361 -1.78 17.71 21.61
C PHE A 361 -2.95 16.78 21.91
N ASP A 362 -4.13 17.36 22.06
CA ASP A 362 -5.38 16.61 22.18
C ASP A 362 -5.91 16.30 20.78
N PHE A 363 -6.25 15.04 20.55
CA PHE A 363 -6.89 14.50 19.36
C PHE A 363 -8.33 14.12 19.70
N GLU A 364 -9.27 14.42 18.80
CA GLU A 364 -10.64 13.91 18.83
C GLU A 364 -11.05 13.51 17.42
N TYR A 365 -11.64 12.32 17.27
CA TYR A 365 -12.36 11.95 16.05
C TYR A 365 -13.86 12.23 16.24
N GLU A 366 -14.36 13.28 15.60
CA GLU A 366 -15.76 13.71 15.68
C GLU A 366 -16.54 13.21 14.47
N PHE A 367 -17.52 12.34 14.69
CA PHE A 367 -18.48 11.98 13.65
C PHE A 367 -19.43 13.15 13.34
N GLU A 368 -19.91 13.21 12.10
CA GLU A 368 -20.91 14.21 11.73
C GLU A 368 -22.19 13.94 12.54
N ASN A 369 -22.85 15.00 13.00
CA ASN A 369 -24.02 14.81 13.84
C ASN A 369 -25.19 14.18 13.05
N TRP A 370 -25.66 13.03 13.52
CA TRP A 370 -26.88 12.37 13.07
C TRP A 370 -27.47 11.63 14.29
N VAL A 371 -28.79 11.43 14.32
CA VAL A 371 -29.47 10.75 15.44
C VAL A 371 -30.35 9.66 14.86
N SER A 372 -30.10 8.42 15.26
CA SER A 372 -30.95 7.29 14.87
C SER A 372 -32.30 7.36 15.58
N ASP A 373 -33.37 7.00 14.89
CA ASP A 373 -34.68 6.77 15.50
C ASP A 373 -34.85 5.34 16.05
N GLY A 374 -33.79 4.52 15.97
CA GLY A 374 -33.78 3.11 16.38
C GLY A 374 -34.39 2.16 15.36
N GLY A 375 -34.84 2.66 14.20
CA GLY A 375 -35.39 1.85 13.12
C GLY A 375 -34.34 1.37 12.11
N VAL A 376 -34.83 0.61 11.13
CA VAL A 376 -34.07 0.04 10.02
C VAL A 376 -34.99 -0.04 8.80
N ILE A 377 -34.46 0.13 7.59
CA ILE A 377 -35.28 0.18 6.36
C ILE A 377 -35.98 -1.14 6.02
N ASP A 378 -35.45 -2.27 6.50
CA ASP A 378 -36.04 -3.60 6.38
C ASP A 378 -35.91 -4.33 7.72
N PRO A 379 -37.01 -4.85 8.30
CA PRO A 379 -36.99 -5.52 9.60
C PRO A 379 -36.21 -6.84 9.63
N SER A 380 -35.79 -7.37 8.48
CA SER A 380 -34.88 -8.52 8.39
C SER A 380 -33.40 -8.15 8.59
N TYR A 381 -33.05 -6.87 8.48
CA TYR A 381 -31.68 -6.39 8.71
C TYR A 381 -31.40 -6.20 10.19
N GLN A 382 -30.14 -6.37 10.57
CA GLN A 382 -29.70 -6.05 11.93
C GLN A 382 -29.76 -4.52 12.12
N PRO A 383 -30.41 -4.04 13.19
CA PRO A 383 -30.54 -2.61 13.44
C PRO A 383 -29.21 -2.00 13.90
N GLY A 384 -29.11 -0.69 13.73
CA GLY A 384 -27.96 0.12 14.14
C GLY A 384 -27.05 0.51 12.99
N ALA A 385 -26.17 1.47 13.29
CA ALA A 385 -25.16 1.99 12.40
C ALA A 385 -23.83 2.01 13.15
N TYR A 386 -22.75 1.64 12.47
CA TYR A 386 -21.42 1.58 13.09
C TYR A 386 -20.36 2.11 12.13
N TYR A 387 -19.34 2.78 12.68
CA TYR A 387 -18.12 3.11 11.95
C TYR A 387 -16.95 2.30 12.48
N ALA A 388 -16.58 1.23 11.75
CA ALA A 388 -15.32 0.55 12.00
C ALA A 388 -14.19 1.53 11.70
N THR A 389 -13.31 1.79 12.66
CA THR A 389 -12.32 2.88 12.60
C THR A 389 -10.99 2.42 13.16
N SER A 390 -9.93 2.56 12.39
CA SER A 390 -8.54 2.52 12.86
C SER A 390 -7.91 3.86 12.59
N SER A 391 -7.23 4.45 13.57
CA SER A 391 -6.42 5.64 13.37
C SER A 391 -5.07 5.49 14.06
N TYR A 392 -3.99 5.91 13.40
CA TYR A 392 -2.62 5.81 13.88
C TYR A 392 -1.92 7.15 13.76
N ILE A 393 -0.96 7.41 14.64
CA ILE A 393 0.04 8.47 14.49
C ILE A 393 1.34 7.83 14.01
N VAL A 394 1.86 8.29 12.88
CA VAL A 394 3.13 7.86 12.30
C VAL A 394 4.13 8.99 12.44
N VAL A 395 5.36 8.67 12.84
CA VAL A 395 6.47 9.62 12.93
C VAL A 395 7.68 9.08 12.20
N LYS A 396 8.44 9.98 11.58
CA LYS A 396 9.62 9.64 10.78
C LYS A 396 10.81 10.54 11.13
N SER A 397 12.02 9.98 11.06
CA SER A 397 13.28 10.72 11.23
C SER A 397 14.45 9.99 10.57
N ASN A 398 15.51 10.73 10.23
CA ASN A 398 16.81 10.21 9.82
C ASN A 398 17.66 9.73 11.01
N THR A 399 17.20 9.97 12.24
CA THR A 399 17.75 9.40 13.48
C THR A 399 16.77 8.39 14.06
N GLU A 400 17.27 7.42 14.83
CA GLU A 400 16.42 6.43 15.50
C GLU A 400 15.31 7.13 16.29
N ILE A 401 14.06 6.73 16.05
CA ILE A 401 12.88 7.40 16.58
C ILE A 401 12.05 6.43 17.42
N SER A 402 11.61 6.92 18.58
CA SER A 402 10.69 6.19 19.45
C SER A 402 9.24 6.31 18.98
N SER A 403 8.39 5.35 19.36
CA SER A 403 6.96 5.43 19.06
C SER A 403 6.30 6.62 19.77
N PRO A 404 5.36 7.32 19.11
CA PRO A 404 4.57 8.35 19.77
C PRO A 404 3.81 7.77 20.97
N THR A 405 3.64 8.55 22.03
CA THR A 405 2.83 8.10 23.17
C THR A 405 1.39 8.54 22.98
N VAL A 406 0.45 7.61 23.15
CA VAL A 406 -0.99 7.87 23.09
C VAL A 406 -1.60 7.53 24.45
N ILE A 407 -2.32 8.48 25.05
CA ILE A 407 -2.92 8.39 26.39
C ILE A 407 -4.40 8.76 26.29
N ASN A 408 -5.24 8.14 27.11
CA ASN A 408 -6.66 8.52 27.27
C ASN A 408 -6.82 9.82 28.04
#